data_AF-A0A1G1VG08-F1
#
_entry.id   AF-A0A1G1VG08-F1
#
_cell.length_a   1.000
_cell.length_b   1.000
_cell.length_c   1.000
_cell.angle_alpha   90.00
_cell.angle_beta   90.00
_cell.angle_gamma   90.00
#
_symmetry.space_group_name_H-M   'P 1'
#
loop_
_entity.id
_entity.type
_entity.pdbx_description
1 polymer ?
#
loop_
_entity_poly.entity_id
_entity_poly.type
_entity_poly.pdbx_seq_one_letter_code
_entity_poly.pdbx_strand_id
1 'polypeptide(L)'
;MDQHYGGVIWTNHALQRLRERGIKQGDAWVTWRRPDKSRYATAQGAWIYYKTLGSEKIEVVAKQNEKKEWIILSVWSRLVWEGQHKSKTKPQASLMSESLLWTLAKVILRKLFKKN
;
A
#
# COMPACT_ATOMS: atom_id res chain seq x y z
N MET A 1 -23.21 -1.76 -10.01
CA MET A 1 -22.33 -2.80 -9.44
C MET A 1 -22.91 -4.14 -9.82
N ASP A 2 -22.04 -5.09 -10.15
CA ASP A 2 -22.40 -6.40 -10.71
C ASP A 2 -22.02 -7.52 -9.73
N GLN A 3 -22.90 -8.50 -9.53
CA GLN A 3 -22.65 -9.63 -8.65
C GLN A 3 -21.54 -10.57 -9.14
N HIS A 4 -21.19 -10.57 -10.43
CA HIS A 4 -20.19 -11.46 -11.01
C HIS A 4 -18.97 -10.71 -11.56
N TYR A 5 -18.74 -9.49 -11.07
CA TYR A 5 -17.66 -8.63 -11.54
C TYR A 5 -16.28 -9.26 -11.31
N GLY A 6 -15.48 -9.35 -12.39
CA GLY A 6 -14.08 -9.74 -12.32
C GLY A 6 -13.84 -11.22 -11.97
N GLY A 7 -14.80 -12.09 -12.30
CA GLY A 7 -14.70 -13.54 -12.12
C GLY A 7 -14.85 -14.01 -10.68
N VAL A 8 -15.46 -13.19 -9.82
CA VAL A 8 -15.76 -13.53 -8.42
C VAL A 8 -17.21 -13.18 -8.10
N ILE A 9 -17.77 -13.84 -7.10
CA ILE A 9 -19.14 -13.64 -6.65
C ILE A 9 -19.17 -12.59 -5.56
N TRP A 10 -19.93 -11.52 -5.76
CA TRP A 10 -20.12 -10.45 -4.79
C TRP A 10 -21.44 -10.64 -4.04
N THR A 11 -21.36 -10.77 -2.72
CA THR A 11 -22.57 -10.81 -1.89
C THR A 11 -23.30 -9.47 -1.91
N ASN A 12 -24.61 -9.49 -1.70
CA ASN A 12 -25.41 -8.27 -1.55
C ASN A 12 -24.86 -7.36 -0.44
N HIS A 13 -24.38 -7.97 0.65
CA HIS A 13 -23.74 -7.25 1.74
C HIS A 13 -22.48 -6.51 1.26
N ALA A 14 -21.57 -7.16 0.53
CA ALA A 14 -20.38 -6.50 -0.03
C ALA A 14 -20.75 -5.34 -0.96
N LEU A 15 -21.72 -5.54 -1.87
CA LEU A 15 -22.17 -4.49 -2.79
C LEU A 15 -22.80 -3.30 -2.06
N GLN A 16 -23.56 -3.54 -1.00
CA GLN A 16 -24.10 -2.49 -0.15
C GLN A 16 -22.99 -1.70 0.53
N ARG A 17 -21.98 -2.37 1.13
CA ARG A 17 -20.85 -1.71 1.79
C ARG A 17 -20.05 -0.83 0.85
N LEU A 18 -19.86 -1.27 -0.40
CA LEU A 18 -19.21 -0.46 -1.42
C LEU A 18 -19.97 0.84 -1.68
N ARG A 19 -21.30 0.78 -1.84
CA ARG A 19 -22.15 1.96 -2.07
C ARG A 19 -22.12 2.92 -0.88
N GLU A 20 -22.30 2.40 0.34
CA GLU A 20 -22.31 3.19 1.58
C GLU A 20 -21.03 3.98 1.80
N ARG A 21 -19.90 3.45 1.33
CA ARG A 21 -18.56 4.02 1.52
C ARG A 21 -18.01 4.73 0.29
N GLY A 22 -18.77 4.78 -0.81
CA GLY A 22 -18.30 5.36 -2.07
C GLY A 22 -17.11 4.62 -2.70
N ILE A 23 -16.89 3.35 -2.36
CA ILE A 23 -15.79 2.55 -2.88
C ILE A 23 -16.17 2.00 -4.26
N LYS A 24 -15.33 2.24 -5.27
CA LYS A 24 -15.54 1.66 -6.60
C LYS A 24 -15.32 0.15 -6.53
N GLN A 25 -16.23 -0.61 -7.13
CA GLN A 25 -16.13 -2.07 -7.16
C GLN A 25 -14.83 -2.56 -7.81
N GLY A 26 -14.33 -1.83 -8.81
CA GLY A 26 -13.02 -2.09 -9.43
C GLY A 26 -11.85 -1.98 -8.44
N ASP A 27 -11.85 -0.98 -7.56
CA ASP A 27 -10.77 -0.77 -6.58
C ASP A 27 -10.76 -1.87 -5.51
N ALA A 28 -11.95 -2.30 -5.07
CA ALA A 28 -12.09 -3.46 -4.20
C ALA A 28 -11.65 -4.76 -4.90
N TRP A 29 -12.00 -4.93 -6.18
CA TRP A 29 -11.54 -6.09 -6.96
C TRP A 29 -10.01 -6.14 -7.08
N VAL A 30 -9.36 -5.00 -7.37
CA VAL A 30 -7.89 -4.90 -7.41
C VAL A 30 -7.28 -5.21 -6.05
N THR A 31 -7.90 -4.75 -4.96
CA THR A 31 -7.47 -5.05 -3.59
C THR A 31 -7.43 -6.55 -3.31
N TRP A 32 -8.45 -7.31 -3.73
CA TRP A 32 -8.47 -8.76 -3.59
C TRP A 32 -7.47 -9.45 -4.55
N ARG A 33 -7.39 -8.99 -5.80
CA ARG A 33 -6.58 -9.64 -6.85
C ARG A 33 -5.07 -9.41 -6.69
N ARG A 34 -4.67 -8.22 -6.23
CA ARG A 34 -3.28 -7.78 -6.06
C ARG A 34 -3.13 -7.03 -4.73
N PRO A 35 -3.31 -7.73 -3.60
CA PRO A 35 -3.20 -7.14 -2.27
C PRO A 35 -1.77 -6.70 -1.98
N ASP A 36 -1.61 -5.72 -1.09
CA ASP A 36 -0.30 -5.41 -0.51
C ASP A 36 0.05 -6.45 0.56
N LYS A 37 -0.93 -6.85 1.38
CA LYS A 37 -0.82 -8.06 2.23
C LYS A 37 -2.17 -8.74 2.40
N SER A 38 -2.10 -10.00 2.81
CA SER A 38 -3.24 -10.84 3.18
C SER A 38 -3.05 -11.41 4.58
N ARG A 39 -4.17 -11.66 5.27
CA ARG A 39 -4.20 -12.35 6.59
C ARG A 39 -5.45 -13.21 6.70
N TYR A 40 -5.43 -14.22 7.56
CA TYR A 40 -6.63 -14.97 7.88
C TYR A 40 -7.67 -14.07 8.57
N ALA A 41 -8.94 -14.25 8.21
CA ALA A 41 -10.05 -13.66 8.91
C ALA A 41 -10.41 -14.51 10.15
N THR A 42 -11.15 -13.93 11.08
CA THR A 42 -11.75 -14.68 12.20
C THR A 42 -12.77 -15.72 11.71
N ALA A 43 -13.44 -15.44 10.59
CA ALA A 43 -14.36 -16.38 9.96
C ALA A 43 -13.60 -17.54 9.29
N GLN A 44 -14.02 -18.77 9.55
CA GLN A 44 -13.35 -19.98 9.09
C GLN A 44 -13.24 -20.04 7.55
N GLY A 45 -12.00 -20.20 7.07
CA GLY A 45 -11.68 -20.31 5.65
C GLY A 45 -11.76 -18.98 4.88
N ALA A 46 -11.96 -17.86 5.58
CA ALA A 46 -11.95 -16.54 4.97
C ALA A 46 -10.60 -15.85 5.16
N TRP A 47 -10.27 -14.98 4.21
CA TRP A 47 -9.07 -14.17 4.17
C TRP A 47 -9.44 -12.70 4.08
N ILE A 48 -8.63 -11.86 4.72
CA ILE A 48 -8.67 -10.41 4.62
C ILE A 48 -7.50 -9.97 3.76
N TYR A 49 -7.82 -9.36 2.63
CA TYR A 49 -6.88 -8.75 1.71
C TYR A 49 -6.91 -7.25 1.92
N TYR A 50 -5.76 -6.58 1.89
CA TYR A 50 -5.78 -5.12 1.92
C TYR A 50 -4.84 -4.50 0.92
N LYS A 51 -5.19 -3.28 0.53
CA LYS A 51 -4.40 -2.43 -0.33
C LYS A 51 -4.57 -0.98 0.10
N THR A 52 -3.47 -0.24 0.12
CA THR A 52 -3.52 1.20 0.35
C THR A 52 -3.56 1.91 -1.00
N LEU A 53 -4.59 2.71 -1.23
CA LEU A 53 -4.78 3.53 -2.42
C LEU A 53 -4.84 5.00 -1.99
N GLY A 54 -3.75 5.73 -2.24
CA GLY A 54 -3.61 7.11 -1.72
C GLY A 54 -3.66 7.13 -0.18
N SER A 55 -4.56 7.93 0.38
CA SER A 55 -4.77 8.07 1.83
C SER A 55 -5.79 7.07 2.40
N GLU A 56 -6.31 6.15 1.60
CA GLU A 56 -7.32 5.18 2.01
C GLU A 56 -6.77 3.76 1.95
N LYS A 57 -7.02 3.00 3.01
CA LYS A 57 -6.76 1.55 3.04
C LYS A 57 -8.07 0.82 2.84
N ILE A 58 -8.15 0.07 1.75
CA ILE A 58 -9.28 -0.81 1.44
C ILE A 58 -8.96 -2.21 1.97
N GLU A 59 -9.91 -2.83 2.65
CA GLU A 59 -9.86 -4.21 3.12
C GLU A 59 -11.03 -5.01 2.53
N VAL A 60 -10.73 -6.17 1.96
CA VAL A 60 -11.70 -7.07 1.33
C VAL A 60 -11.66 -8.41 2.03
N VAL A 61 -12.82 -8.86 2.51
CA VAL A 61 -12.98 -10.18 3.11
C VAL A 61 -13.52 -11.13 2.05
N ALA A 62 -12.79 -12.20 1.76
CA ALA A 62 -13.17 -13.18 0.75
C ALA A 62 -12.92 -14.62 1.21
N LYS A 63 -13.71 -15.55 0.69
CA LYS A 63 -13.62 -16.99 0.97
C LYS A 63 -13.90 -17.78 -0.31
N GLN A 64 -13.28 -18.95 -0.45
CA GLN A 64 -13.67 -19.90 -1.50
C GLN A 64 -14.80 -20.81 -1.02
N ASN A 65 -15.77 -21.07 -1.91
CA ASN A 65 -16.78 -22.10 -1.69
C ASN A 65 -16.26 -23.49 -2.08
N GLU A 66 -17.13 -24.49 -1.96
CA GLU A 66 -16.83 -25.90 -2.30
C GLU A 66 -16.51 -26.08 -3.79
N LYS A 67 -17.07 -25.23 -4.66
CA LYS A 67 -16.80 -25.20 -6.11
C LYS A 67 -15.53 -24.44 -6.47
N LYS A 68 -14.73 -24.02 -5.48
CA LYS A 68 -13.51 -23.20 -5.62
C LYS A 68 -13.74 -21.80 -6.20
N GLU A 69 -14.98 -21.33 -6.20
CA GLU A 69 -15.33 -19.97 -6.60
C GLU A 69 -15.06 -19.01 -5.44
N TRP A 70 -14.52 -17.84 -5.77
CA TRP A 70 -14.26 -16.80 -4.79
C TRP A 70 -15.52 -15.99 -4.51
N ILE A 71 -15.87 -15.90 -3.23
CA ILE A 71 -17.00 -15.11 -2.73
C ILE A 71 -16.45 -13.94 -1.93
N ILE A 72 -16.79 -12.73 -2.37
CA ILE A 72 -16.53 -11.49 -1.63
C ILE A 72 -17.63 -11.28 -0.61
N LEU A 73 -17.27 -11.44 0.66
CA LEU A 73 -18.19 -11.41 1.79
C LEU A 73 -18.47 -9.97 2.25
N SER A 74 -17.43 -9.13 2.34
CA SER A 74 -17.58 -7.75 2.81
C SER A 74 -16.39 -6.89 2.37
N VAL A 75 -16.61 -5.58 2.29
CA VAL A 75 -15.58 -4.59 1.95
C VAL A 75 -15.62 -3.46 2.95
N TRP A 76 -14.45 -3.02 3.37
CA TRP A 76 -14.26 -1.94 4.33
C TRP A 76 -13.16 -1.02 3.84
N SER A 77 -13.18 0.19 4.35
CA SER A 77 -12.09 1.13 4.17
C SER A 77 -11.82 1.91 5.44
N ARG A 78 -10.61 2.43 5.56
CA ARG A 78 -10.25 3.36 6.62
C ARG A 78 -9.23 4.34 6.09
N LEU A 79 -9.31 5.58 6.57
CA LEU A 79 -8.26 6.56 6.33
C LEU A 79 -6.97 6.07 6.98
N VAL A 80 -5.88 6.17 6.25
CA VAL A 80 -4.54 6.01 6.78
C VAL A 80 -4.06 7.41 7.08
N TRP A 81 -4.06 7.77 8.36
CA TRP A 81 -3.35 8.98 8.77
C TRP A 81 -1.86 8.71 8.54
N GLU A 82 -1.24 9.44 7.60
CA GLU A 82 0.20 9.40 7.41
C GLU A 82 0.91 10.05 8.60
N GLY A 83 0.86 9.40 9.76
CA GLY A 83 1.82 9.61 10.81
C GLY A 83 3.17 9.08 10.35
N GLN A 84 3.93 9.91 9.65
CA GLN A 84 5.33 9.66 9.27
C GLN A 84 5.57 8.41 8.44
N HIS A 85 5.20 8.44 7.16
CA HIS A 85 6.08 7.81 6.17
C HIS A 85 7.40 8.59 6.19
N LYS A 86 8.37 8.17 7.01
CA LYS A 86 9.78 8.49 6.73
C LYS A 86 10.07 7.82 5.39
N SER A 87 9.82 8.52 4.30
CA SER A 87 10.45 8.22 3.03
C SER A 87 11.94 8.08 3.36
N LYS A 88 12.49 6.88 3.16
CA LYS A 88 13.95 6.73 3.10
C LYS A 88 14.42 7.37 1.79
N THR A 89 14.14 8.66 1.62
CA THR A 89 14.83 9.48 0.64
C THR A 89 16.24 9.56 1.18
N LYS A 90 17.14 8.72 0.65
CA LYS A 90 18.56 8.92 0.88
C LYS A 90 18.84 10.37 0.44
N PRO A 91 19.37 11.24 1.31
CA PRO A 91 19.71 12.59 0.89
C PRO A 91 20.66 12.49 -0.30
N GLN A 92 20.38 13.23 -1.37
CA GLN A 92 21.21 13.30 -2.57
C GLN A 92 22.66 13.72 -2.26
N ALA A 93 22.89 14.31 -1.07
CA ALA A 93 24.21 14.57 -0.50
C ALA A 93 25.06 13.29 -0.24
N SER A 94 24.48 12.10 -0.28
CA SER A 94 25.22 10.82 -0.19
C SER A 94 25.77 10.32 -1.54
N LEU A 95 25.54 11.05 -2.63
CA LEU A 95 26.12 10.77 -3.95
C LEU A 95 27.35 11.62 -4.29
N MET A 96 27.84 12.45 -3.37
CA MET A 96 29.23 12.91 -3.47
C MET A 96 30.12 11.81 -2.92
N SER A 97 30.94 11.20 -3.78
CA SER A 97 31.96 10.26 -3.34
C SER A 97 32.81 10.89 -2.23
N GLU A 98 33.17 10.10 -1.21
CA GLU A 98 34.03 10.55 -0.11
C GLU A 98 35.33 11.17 -0.64
N SER A 99 35.80 10.74 -1.81
CA SER A 99 36.94 11.31 -2.51
C SER A 99 36.77 12.80 -2.88
N LEU A 100 35.57 13.24 -3.28
CA LEU A 100 35.33 14.64 -3.67
C LEU A 100 35.25 15.57 -2.45
N LEU A 101 34.59 15.11 -1.37
CA LEU A 101 34.49 15.85 -0.11
C LEU A 101 35.88 16.02 0.54
N TRP A 102 36.71 14.98 0.55
CA TRP A 102 38.09 15.08 1.04
C TRP A 102 38.97 15.97 0.16
N THR A 103 38.75 16.00 -1.15
CA THR A 103 39.52 16.86 -2.07
C THR A 103 39.18 18.33 -1.85
N LEU A 104 37.89 18.66 -1.76
CA LEU A 104 37.44 20.03 -1.46
C LEU A 104 37.89 20.48 -0.06
N ALA A 105 37.79 19.61 0.94
CA ALA A 105 38.28 19.89 2.28
C ALA A 105 39.80 20.15 2.30
N LYS A 106 40.61 19.35 1.59
CA LYS A 106 42.06 19.59 1.47
C LYS A 106 42.39 20.91 0.79
N VAL A 107 41.64 21.31 -0.26
CA VAL A 107 41.86 22.58 -0.96
C VAL A 107 41.52 23.77 -0.05
N ILE A 108 40.40 23.70 0.68
CA ILE A 108 39.98 24.75 1.61
C ILE A 108 40.95 24.83 2.80
N LEU A 109 41.35 23.70 3.38
CA LEU A 109 42.30 23.65 4.49
C LEU A 109 43.69 24.15 4.08
N ARG A 110 44.16 23.83 2.86
CA ARG A 110 45.41 24.41 2.31
C ARG A 110 45.32 25.92 2.08
N LYS A 111 44.16 26.45 1.69
CA LYS A 111 43.95 27.89 1.58
C LYS A 111 43.92 28.58 2.94
N LEU A 112 43.36 27.92 3.96
CA LEU A 112 43.25 28.47 5.31
C LEU A 112 44.55 28.42 6.11
N PHE A 113 45.41 27.42 5.85
CA PHE A 113 46.70 27.26 6.55
C PHE A 113 47.92 27.79 5.80
N LYS A 114 47.74 28.43 4.63
CA LYS A 114 48.84 29.13 3.95
C LYS A 114 48.83 30.62 4.36
N LYS A 115 49.12 30.87 5.63
CA LYS A 115 49.55 32.18 6.12
C LYS A 115 50.69 31.97 7.12
N ASN A 116 51.85 32.48 6.70
CA ASN A 116 53.22 32.36 7.22
C ASN A 116 53.92 31.03 6.96
#